data_AF-A0A6M3L639-F1
#
_entry.id   AF-A0A6M3L639-F1
#
_cell.length_a   1.000
_cell.length_b   1.000
_cell.length_c   1.000
_cell.angle_alpha   90.00
_cell.angle_beta   90.00
_cell.angle_gamma   90.00
#
_symmetry.space_group_name_H-M   'P 1'
#
loop_
_entity.id
_entity.type
_entity.pdbx_description
1 polymer ?
#
loop_
_entity_poly.entity_id
_entity_poly.type
_entity_poly.pdbx_seq_one_letter_code
_entity_poly.pdbx_strand_id
1 'polypeptide(L)'
;MSTTLLASQQELSKQLGDYWSSTTTSAGASGGATVVDTALKAKQNDWITQETYDLITSGTYDGEERLVVDLDNTSGILSNLAHGGQIASAVTYELHRLFSASEKRRALIAAARQAYPNIFKTVRDESFVSGNWLKDGSFEVWTSSSALTYWTTATSTIAQTSTAYLFEHGAYSCKLSTAAGSIMQSVSNNDDLKRLAGKSVTFKLRGWCDTADCLRIAIYDGTDYTYSDYHDGDDVWTARNEPLEVVAKIGDNPSVIQFIIYHAVAAATSYVDDGRAMCAGTNPRIYIGNLGLAQNTPTQVLVEPVSYALTEPWLRVTGIVYDTSGGFMYLPENVSSDLRLRILGRGYLDFLASGVSSTAWTATIAIDNPQLDILVAQAAMNLYTEMSMPNFTQGTREKYMQMIGFWQQKYVERCNKFRMNAPSTTVNWGF
;
A
#
# COMPACT_ATOMS: atom_id res chain seq x y z
N MET A 1 9.38 9.29 4.13
CA MET A 1 9.98 9.19 5.47
C MET A 1 9.54 7.84 6.04
N SER A 2 10.48 7.03 6.51
CA SER A 2 10.21 5.65 6.94
C SER A 2 11.26 5.17 7.93
N THR A 3 10.84 4.39 8.92
CA THR A 3 11.71 3.78 9.93
C THR A 3 11.76 2.26 9.74
N THR A 4 12.90 1.62 9.99
CA THR A 4 13.00 0.15 9.96
C THR A 4 12.43 -0.47 11.24
N LEU A 5 12.06 -1.74 11.18
CA LEU A 5 11.62 -2.49 12.35
C LEU A 5 12.74 -2.59 13.41
N LEU A 6 13.99 -2.78 12.97
CA LEU A 6 15.15 -2.75 13.86
C LEU A 6 15.28 -1.40 14.58
N ALA A 7 15.25 -0.28 13.85
CA ALA A 7 15.36 1.04 14.46
C ALA A 7 14.19 1.34 15.42
N SER A 8 12.98 0.86 15.10
CA SER A 8 11.81 0.97 15.97
C SER A 8 11.98 0.15 17.26
N GLN A 9 12.58 -1.03 17.17
CA GLN A 9 12.88 -1.87 18.33
C GLN A 9 13.99 -1.27 19.19
N GLN A 10 15.04 -0.70 18.58
CA GLN A 10 16.08 0.00 19.32
C GLN A 10 15.50 1.20 20.08
N GLU A 11 14.59 1.96 19.46
CA GLU A 11 13.90 3.06 20.13
C GLU A 11 13.01 2.57 21.28
N LEU A 12 12.24 1.49 21.07
CA LEU A 12 11.49 0.85 22.15
C LEU A 12 12.41 0.44 23.32
N SER A 13 13.56 -0.18 23.04
CA SER A 13 14.51 -0.55 24.07
C SER A 13 15.06 0.66 24.83
N LYS A 14 15.36 1.76 24.12
CA LYS A 14 15.85 2.99 24.75
C LYS A 14 14.81 3.57 25.69
N GLN A 15 13.55 3.59 25.29
CA GLN A 15 12.46 4.15 26.10
C GLN A 15 12.05 3.25 27.26
N LEU A 16 12.24 1.93 27.14
CA LEU A 16 12.11 0.98 28.26
C LEU A 16 13.30 1.05 29.22
N GLY A 17 14.41 1.70 28.83
CA GLY A 17 15.64 1.76 29.63
C GLY A 17 16.44 0.45 29.61
N ASP A 18 16.24 -0.40 28.60
CA ASP A 18 16.92 -1.68 28.48
C ASP A 18 17.87 -1.79 27.28
N TYR A 19 18.02 -0.72 26.50
CA TYR A 19 18.96 -0.69 25.38
C TYR A 19 20.41 -0.75 25.82
N TRP A 20 21.11 -1.77 25.37
CA TRP A 20 22.57 -1.84 25.37
C TRP A 20 23.03 -2.56 24.11
N SER A 21 24.05 -2.02 23.46
CA SER A 21 24.67 -2.62 22.28
C SER A 21 26.17 -2.47 22.35
N SER A 22 26.88 -3.37 21.70
CA SER A 22 28.34 -3.33 21.61
C SER A 22 28.85 -4.18 20.46
N THR A 23 30.18 -4.28 20.36
CA THR A 23 30.91 -5.05 19.35
C THR A 23 31.87 -6.00 20.05
N THR A 24 31.84 -7.28 19.67
CA THR A 24 32.71 -8.30 20.26
C THR A 24 34.18 -7.96 20.06
N THR A 25 34.98 -8.14 21.11
CA THR A 25 36.42 -7.83 21.08
C THR A 25 37.27 -9.05 20.76
N SER A 26 36.72 -10.25 20.89
CA SER A 26 37.38 -11.50 20.52
C SER A 26 36.35 -12.57 20.14
N ALA A 27 36.81 -13.63 19.50
CA ALA A 27 35.95 -14.76 19.17
C ALA A 27 35.52 -15.51 20.45
N GLY A 28 34.26 -15.95 20.46
CA GLY A 28 33.68 -16.77 21.52
C GLY A 28 34.12 -18.24 21.47
N ALA A 29 33.43 -19.10 22.19
CA ALA A 29 33.62 -20.55 22.13
C ALA A 29 33.22 -21.08 20.73
N SER A 30 33.93 -22.10 20.23
CA SER A 30 33.71 -22.66 18.89
C SER A 30 32.27 -23.16 18.68
N GLY A 31 31.63 -23.63 19.75
CA GLY A 31 30.22 -24.07 19.75
C GLY A 31 29.18 -22.94 19.91
N GLY A 32 29.59 -21.67 19.91
CA GLY A 32 28.66 -20.53 19.97
C GLY A 32 28.02 -20.27 21.32
N ALA A 33 28.54 -20.87 22.40
CA ALA A 33 28.00 -20.74 23.76
C ALA A 33 28.57 -19.55 24.55
N THR A 34 29.36 -18.68 23.90
CA THR A 34 29.81 -17.43 24.50
C THR A 34 29.91 -16.28 23.51
N VAL A 35 29.71 -15.07 24.02
CA VAL A 35 30.01 -13.78 23.37
C VAL A 35 31.06 -13.08 24.23
N VAL A 36 32.15 -12.60 23.62
CA VAL A 36 33.25 -11.95 24.37
C VAL A 36 33.39 -10.49 24.01
N ASP A 37 33.26 -9.64 25.02
CA ASP A 37 33.37 -8.19 24.91
C ASP A 37 33.92 -7.57 26.20
N THR A 38 35.07 -6.89 26.09
CA THR A 38 35.68 -6.17 27.21
C THR A 38 34.81 -5.06 27.80
N ALA A 39 33.86 -4.48 27.05
CA ALA A 39 32.94 -3.46 27.57
C ALA A 39 31.99 -4.02 28.65
N LEU A 40 31.74 -5.34 28.65
CA LEU A 40 30.95 -6.00 29.69
C LEU A 40 31.63 -6.00 31.06
N LYS A 41 32.95 -5.75 31.13
CA LYS A 41 33.68 -5.69 32.40
C LYS A 41 33.25 -4.53 33.29
N ALA A 42 32.64 -3.50 32.71
CA ALA A 42 32.09 -2.36 33.44
C ALA A 42 30.73 -2.67 34.08
N LYS A 43 30.16 -3.86 33.85
CA LYS A 43 28.83 -4.25 34.34
C LYS A 43 28.96 -5.10 35.60
N GLN A 44 27.95 -5.02 36.45
CA GLN A 44 27.86 -5.86 37.65
C GLN A 44 27.32 -7.24 37.26
N ASN A 45 27.64 -8.30 38.02
CA ASN A 45 27.18 -9.65 37.70
C ASN A 45 25.64 -9.78 37.76
N ASP A 46 25.00 -9.05 38.66
CA ASP A 46 23.55 -8.97 38.80
C ASP A 46 22.88 -8.08 37.74
N TRP A 47 23.65 -7.54 36.78
CA TRP A 47 23.10 -6.78 35.67
C TRP A 47 22.34 -7.67 34.67
N ILE A 48 22.74 -8.95 34.56
CA ILE A 48 22.05 -9.98 33.78
C ILE A 48 20.96 -10.64 34.64
N THR A 49 19.77 -10.77 34.08
CA THR A 49 18.62 -11.43 34.71
C THR A 49 18.34 -12.78 34.05
N GLN A 50 17.50 -13.61 34.67
CA GLN A 50 17.10 -14.92 34.13
C GLN A 50 16.34 -14.84 32.78
N GLU A 51 15.95 -13.64 32.34
CA GLU A 51 15.23 -13.39 31.09
C GLU A 51 16.03 -12.49 30.13
N THR A 52 17.34 -12.39 30.33
CA THR A 52 18.19 -11.59 29.43
C THR A 52 18.49 -12.35 28.15
N TYR A 53 18.32 -11.71 27.00
CA TYR A 53 18.67 -12.26 25.68
C TYR A 53 19.75 -11.42 25.02
N ASP A 54 20.56 -12.06 24.19
CA ASP A 54 21.35 -11.37 23.18
C ASP A 54 20.66 -11.42 21.81
N LEU A 55 20.98 -10.46 20.97
CA LEU A 55 20.65 -10.48 19.55
C LEU A 55 21.92 -10.11 18.78
N ILE A 56 22.39 -11.02 17.93
CA ILE A 56 23.48 -10.73 17.00
C ILE A 56 22.93 -9.87 15.86
N THR A 57 23.62 -8.77 15.55
CA THR A 57 23.16 -7.75 14.58
C THR A 57 24.11 -7.56 13.39
N SER A 58 25.14 -8.40 13.28
CA SER A 58 26.01 -8.50 12.10
C SER A 58 26.80 -9.81 12.06
N GLY A 59 27.54 -10.03 10.97
CA GLY A 59 28.35 -11.23 10.78
C GLY A 59 27.54 -12.46 10.35
N THR A 60 28.15 -13.63 10.47
CA THR A 60 27.60 -14.91 9.96
C THR A 60 26.26 -15.29 10.59
N TYR A 61 26.07 -14.92 11.86
CA TYR A 61 24.90 -15.31 12.66
C TYR A 61 23.96 -14.12 12.93
N ASP A 62 23.96 -13.13 12.03
CA ASP A 62 23.06 -11.98 12.10
C ASP A 62 21.59 -12.41 12.23
N GLY A 63 20.87 -11.80 13.17
CA GLY A 63 19.48 -12.10 13.49
C GLY A 63 19.30 -13.28 14.46
N GLU A 64 20.36 -13.98 14.87
CA GLU A 64 20.25 -14.99 15.91
C GLU A 64 20.11 -14.36 17.31
N GLU A 65 19.11 -14.84 18.05
CA GLU A 65 18.82 -14.43 19.42
C GLU A 65 18.99 -15.63 20.36
N ARG A 66 19.68 -15.46 21.50
CA ARG A 66 19.87 -16.52 22.49
C ARG A 66 19.67 -16.02 23.92
N LEU A 67 19.19 -16.93 24.76
CA LEU A 67 19.08 -16.67 26.19
C LEU A 67 20.48 -16.61 26.80
N VAL A 68 20.72 -15.55 27.56
CA VAL A 68 21.93 -15.34 28.35
C VAL A 68 21.78 -16.06 29.69
N VAL A 69 22.76 -16.89 30.01
CA VAL A 69 22.79 -17.70 31.24
C VAL A 69 23.59 -17.01 32.33
N ASP A 70 24.70 -16.37 31.98
CA ASP A 70 25.61 -15.75 32.96
C ASP A 70 26.51 -14.68 32.33
N LEU A 71 27.05 -13.80 33.17
CA LEU A 71 28.09 -12.83 32.82
C LEU A 71 29.28 -12.96 33.77
N ASP A 72 30.43 -13.35 33.22
CA ASP A 72 31.72 -13.16 33.86
C ASP A 72 32.21 -11.74 33.56
N ASN A 73 31.94 -10.80 34.48
CA ASN A 73 32.38 -9.42 34.35
C ASN A 73 33.90 -9.22 34.54
N THR A 74 34.65 -10.20 35.04
CA THR A 74 36.11 -10.08 35.14
C THR A 74 36.73 -10.29 33.76
N SER A 75 36.23 -11.28 33.03
CA SER A 75 36.72 -11.62 31.69
C SER A 75 35.98 -10.87 30.57
N GLY A 76 34.77 -10.37 30.83
CA GLY A 76 33.89 -9.79 29.81
C GLY A 76 33.26 -10.88 28.92
N ILE A 77 32.96 -12.04 29.51
CA ILE A 77 32.40 -13.19 28.80
C ILE A 77 30.94 -13.34 29.18
N LEU A 78 30.08 -13.29 28.18
CA LEU A 78 28.67 -13.57 28.31
C LEU A 78 28.40 -15.00 27.87
N SER A 79 27.90 -15.82 28.78
CA SER A 79 27.55 -17.22 28.52
C SER A 79 26.10 -17.29 28.07
N ASN A 80 25.83 -17.95 26.96
CA ASN A 80 24.51 -18.03 26.35
C ASN A 80 24.18 -19.45 25.88
N LEU A 81 22.92 -19.70 25.57
CA LEU A 81 22.57 -20.87 24.77
C LEU A 81 23.28 -20.78 23.41
N ALA A 82 23.74 -21.93 22.91
CA ALA A 82 24.58 -21.97 21.72
C ALA A 82 23.93 -21.33 20.50
N HIS A 83 24.63 -20.38 19.88
CA HIS A 83 24.38 -19.94 18.50
C HIS A 83 24.68 -21.06 17.49
N GLY A 84 24.40 -20.82 16.21
CA GLY A 84 24.77 -21.73 15.12
C GLY A 84 26.28 -22.03 15.01
N GLY A 85 27.12 -21.29 15.74
CA GLY A 85 28.55 -21.55 15.90
C GLY A 85 29.27 -20.36 16.53
N GLN A 86 30.60 -20.32 16.41
CA GLN A 86 31.44 -19.31 17.04
C GLN A 86 31.06 -17.88 16.61
N ILE A 87 30.70 -17.04 17.58
CA ILE A 87 30.59 -15.59 17.35
C ILE A 87 32.00 -15.03 17.20
N ALA A 88 32.31 -14.51 16.01
CA ALA A 88 33.62 -13.94 15.70
C ALA A 88 33.87 -12.62 16.44
N SER A 89 35.12 -12.14 16.40
CA SER A 89 35.46 -10.76 16.78
C SER A 89 34.86 -9.74 15.81
N ALA A 90 34.68 -8.50 16.26
CA ALA A 90 34.11 -7.41 15.46
C ALA A 90 32.67 -7.64 14.98
N VAL A 91 31.91 -8.49 15.70
CA VAL A 91 30.49 -8.73 15.48
C VAL A 91 29.69 -7.83 16.42
N THR A 92 28.72 -7.10 15.88
CA THR A 92 27.82 -6.27 16.67
C THR A 92 26.67 -7.08 17.26
N TYR A 93 26.23 -6.71 18.45
CA TYR A 93 25.12 -7.35 19.13
C TYR A 93 24.41 -6.39 20.09
N GLU A 94 23.18 -6.75 20.46
CA GLU A 94 22.35 -6.06 21.45
C GLU A 94 22.08 -6.96 22.64
N LEU A 95 21.90 -6.38 23.82
CA LEU A 95 21.41 -7.07 25.01
C LEU A 95 20.03 -6.56 25.41
N HIS A 96 19.17 -7.50 25.75
CA HIS A 96 17.74 -7.33 25.95
C HIS A 96 17.35 -7.88 27.32
N ARG A 97 17.26 -7.01 28.32
CA ARG A 97 17.16 -7.41 29.74
C ARG A 97 15.74 -7.54 30.28
N LEU A 98 14.78 -6.85 29.65
CA LEU A 98 13.38 -6.85 30.08
C LEU A 98 12.48 -7.70 29.19
N PHE A 99 12.74 -7.67 27.89
CA PHE A 99 12.01 -8.43 26.88
C PHE A 99 12.97 -8.79 25.76
N SER A 100 12.84 -10.00 25.22
CA SER A 100 13.58 -10.44 24.04
C SER A 100 13.35 -9.50 22.85
N ALA A 101 14.28 -9.47 21.90
CA ALA A 101 14.10 -8.75 20.65
C ALA A 101 12.89 -9.30 19.88
N SER A 102 12.67 -10.62 19.90
CA SER A 102 11.51 -11.24 19.25
C SER A 102 10.17 -10.80 19.84
N GLU A 103 10.07 -10.64 21.16
CA GLU A 103 8.86 -10.10 21.80
C GLU A 103 8.61 -8.65 21.39
N LYS A 104 9.65 -7.80 21.46
CA LYS A 104 9.58 -6.40 21.01
C LYS A 104 9.13 -6.30 19.56
N ARG A 105 9.65 -7.17 18.70
CA ARG A 105 9.27 -7.28 17.28
C ARG A 105 7.78 -7.56 17.11
N ARG A 106 7.26 -8.61 17.78
CA ARG A 106 5.83 -8.96 17.73
C ARG A 106 4.96 -7.81 18.22
N ALA A 107 5.35 -7.17 19.33
CA ALA A 107 4.62 -6.06 19.92
C ALA A 107 4.56 -4.83 18.99
N LEU A 108 5.66 -4.50 18.30
CA LEU A 108 5.72 -3.40 17.33
C LEU A 108 4.85 -3.67 16.11
N ILE A 109 4.86 -4.89 15.57
CA ILE A 109 4.02 -5.26 14.43
C ILE A 109 2.53 -5.16 14.81
N ALA A 110 2.15 -5.66 16.00
CA ALA A 110 0.79 -5.51 16.50
C ALA A 110 0.42 -4.03 16.72
N ALA A 111 1.33 -3.25 17.29
CA ALA A 111 1.14 -1.83 17.56
C ALA A 111 0.92 -1.00 16.28
N ALA A 112 1.56 -1.36 15.16
CA ALA A 112 1.42 -0.65 13.89
C ALA A 112 -0.04 -0.52 13.44
N ARG A 113 -0.83 -1.59 13.60
CA ARG A 113 -2.26 -1.58 13.28
C ARG A 113 -3.12 -0.94 14.37
N GLN A 114 -2.78 -1.19 15.63
CA GLN A 114 -3.56 -0.72 16.80
C GLN A 114 -3.43 0.76 17.09
N ALA A 115 -2.36 1.42 16.62
CA ALA A 115 -2.15 2.84 16.81
C ALA A 115 -3.07 3.71 15.93
N TYR A 116 -3.85 3.09 15.03
CA TYR A 116 -4.96 3.74 14.35
C TYR A 116 -6.06 4.15 15.36
N PRO A 117 -6.66 5.35 15.27
CA PRO A 117 -6.56 6.33 14.19
C PRO A 117 -5.52 7.45 14.42
N ASN A 118 -4.67 7.34 15.44
CA ASN A 118 -3.74 8.42 15.82
C ASN A 118 -2.56 8.56 14.84
N ILE A 119 -2.07 7.43 14.32
CA ILE A 119 -1.10 7.36 13.23
C ILE A 119 -1.64 6.41 12.16
N PHE A 120 -1.38 6.69 10.88
CA PHE A 120 -1.98 5.97 9.77
C PHE A 120 -1.18 6.14 8.48
N LYS A 121 -1.35 5.22 7.53
CA LYS A 121 -0.85 5.38 6.16
C LYS A 121 -1.76 6.37 5.43
N THR A 122 -1.21 7.43 4.84
CA THR A 122 -2.00 8.32 3.98
C THR A 122 -2.27 7.63 2.64
N VAL A 123 -3.54 7.59 2.22
CA VAL A 123 -3.96 7.07 0.92
C VAL A 123 -4.44 8.23 0.06
N ARG A 124 -3.89 8.33 -1.16
CA ARG A 124 -4.32 9.25 -2.21
C ARG A 124 -4.37 8.49 -3.52
N ASP A 125 -5.53 8.47 -4.14
CA ASP A 125 -5.76 7.84 -5.44
C ASP A 125 -6.50 8.80 -6.38
N GLU A 126 -6.03 8.91 -7.62
CA GLU A 126 -6.61 9.75 -8.67
C GLU A 126 -6.89 8.95 -9.96
N SER A 127 -6.91 7.62 -9.88
CA SER A 127 -7.08 6.74 -11.04
C SER A 127 -8.53 6.58 -11.49
N PHE A 128 -9.49 6.98 -10.65
CA PHE A 128 -10.91 6.79 -10.92
C PHE A 128 -11.53 7.97 -11.67
N VAL A 129 -12.47 7.65 -12.56
CA VAL A 129 -13.33 8.63 -13.25
C VAL A 129 -14.78 8.37 -12.86
N SER A 130 -15.52 9.42 -12.48
CA SER A 130 -16.94 9.34 -12.17
C SER A 130 -17.70 8.81 -13.38
N GLY A 131 -18.65 7.90 -13.15
CA GLY A 131 -19.48 7.37 -14.23
C GLY A 131 -18.80 6.33 -15.14
N ASN A 132 -17.48 6.07 -15.01
CA ASN A 132 -16.78 5.12 -15.86
C ASN A 132 -17.02 3.67 -15.43
N TRP A 133 -17.66 2.90 -16.30
CA TRP A 133 -18.00 1.50 -16.09
C TRP A 133 -16.83 0.53 -16.33
N LEU A 134 -15.72 1.00 -16.91
CA LEU A 134 -14.52 0.20 -17.14
C LEU A 134 -13.66 0.14 -15.89
N LYS A 135 -13.03 -1.02 -15.64
CA LYS A 135 -11.93 -1.11 -14.67
C LYS A 135 -10.63 -0.73 -15.37
N ASP A 136 -9.84 0.14 -14.74
CA ASP A 136 -8.51 0.53 -15.26
C ASP A 136 -8.56 0.94 -16.75
N GLY A 137 -9.48 1.84 -17.08
CA GLY A 137 -9.56 2.42 -18.43
C GLY A 137 -8.35 3.27 -18.80
N SER A 138 -7.58 3.73 -17.80
CA SER A 138 -6.31 4.44 -17.97
C SER A 138 -5.09 3.52 -18.10
N PHE A 139 -5.25 2.19 -18.07
CA PHE A 139 -4.16 1.23 -18.25
C PHE A 139 -2.96 1.43 -17.30
N GLU A 140 -3.24 1.65 -16.01
CA GLU A 140 -2.24 1.81 -14.97
C GLU A 140 -1.94 0.50 -14.23
N VAL A 141 -2.82 -0.50 -14.37
CA VAL A 141 -2.77 -1.75 -13.59
C VAL A 141 -2.38 -2.93 -14.48
N TRP A 142 -1.13 -3.36 -14.30
CA TRP A 142 -0.51 -4.43 -15.08
C TRP A 142 -0.07 -5.58 -14.17
N THR A 143 -0.31 -6.81 -14.62
CA THR A 143 0.23 -8.03 -13.98
C THR A 143 1.70 -8.23 -14.34
N SER A 144 2.10 -7.75 -15.52
CA SER A 144 3.48 -7.62 -15.99
C SER A 144 3.54 -6.56 -17.09
N SER A 145 4.73 -6.13 -17.52
CA SER A 145 4.89 -5.14 -18.60
C SER A 145 4.32 -5.56 -19.97
N SER A 146 3.78 -6.77 -20.09
CA SER A 146 3.14 -7.31 -21.30
C SER A 146 1.78 -7.95 -21.02
N ALA A 147 1.17 -7.70 -19.85
CA ALA A 147 -0.13 -8.27 -19.48
C ALA A 147 -0.93 -7.31 -18.60
N LEU A 148 -2.08 -6.86 -19.12
CA LEU A 148 -3.06 -6.07 -18.37
C LEU A 148 -3.78 -6.92 -17.32
N THR A 149 -4.15 -6.33 -16.18
CA THR A 149 -4.83 -7.06 -15.10
C THR A 149 -6.32 -7.23 -15.35
N TYR A 150 -7.00 -6.21 -15.88
CA TYR A 150 -8.46 -6.19 -16.04
C TYR A 150 -8.96 -6.31 -17.48
N TRP A 151 -8.05 -6.36 -18.45
CA TRP A 151 -8.36 -6.41 -19.87
C TRP A 151 -7.89 -7.73 -20.48
N THR A 152 -8.68 -8.28 -21.41
CA THR A 152 -8.33 -9.47 -22.18
C THR A 152 -7.69 -9.05 -23.49
N THR A 153 -6.53 -9.60 -23.83
CA THR A 153 -5.87 -9.38 -25.12
C THR A 153 -6.20 -10.52 -26.08
N ALA A 154 -6.52 -10.19 -27.32
CA ALA A 154 -6.75 -11.13 -28.41
C ALA A 154 -5.83 -10.80 -29.58
N THR A 155 -4.87 -11.70 -29.86
CA THR A 155 -3.94 -11.68 -31.01
C THR A 155 -2.89 -10.56 -31.01
N SER A 156 -3.22 -9.33 -30.65
CA SER A 156 -2.25 -8.22 -30.62
C SER A 156 -1.15 -8.43 -29.58
N THR A 157 0.05 -7.96 -29.88
CA THR A 157 1.10 -7.83 -28.87
C THR A 157 0.87 -6.54 -28.10
N ILE A 158 0.82 -6.64 -26.78
CA ILE A 158 0.67 -5.49 -25.90
C ILE A 158 1.93 -5.24 -25.08
N ALA A 159 2.22 -3.97 -24.82
CA ALA A 159 3.30 -3.57 -23.93
C ALA A 159 2.92 -2.32 -23.12
N GLN A 160 3.31 -2.31 -21.86
CA GLN A 160 3.24 -1.15 -21.01
C GLN A 160 4.24 -0.10 -21.51
N THR A 161 3.77 1.12 -21.75
CA THR A 161 4.62 2.22 -22.23
C THR A 161 4.66 3.36 -21.23
N SER A 162 5.86 3.72 -20.77
CA SER A 162 6.13 4.87 -19.88
C SER A 162 6.91 5.99 -20.56
N THR A 163 7.13 5.89 -21.87
CA THR A 163 7.78 6.94 -22.65
C THR A 163 6.91 8.19 -22.56
N ALA A 164 7.52 9.31 -22.12
CA ALA A 164 6.86 10.63 -22.15
C ALA A 164 6.21 10.86 -23.53
N TYR A 165 5.18 11.69 -23.63
CA TYR A 165 4.37 11.93 -24.85
C TYR A 165 3.61 10.71 -25.43
N LEU A 166 3.89 9.48 -25.00
CA LEU A 166 3.17 8.27 -25.41
C LEU A 166 2.23 7.75 -24.33
N PHE A 167 1.82 8.59 -23.39
CA PHE A 167 0.68 8.38 -22.50
C PHE A 167 -0.02 9.72 -22.24
N GLU A 168 -1.33 9.69 -22.02
CA GLU A 168 -2.17 10.87 -21.78
C GLU A 168 -2.52 11.02 -20.30
N HIS A 169 -2.52 9.92 -19.55
CA HIS A 169 -2.85 9.85 -18.14
C HIS A 169 -1.84 9.02 -17.34
N GLY A 170 -1.79 9.34 -16.04
CA GLY A 170 -0.95 8.67 -15.05
C GLY A 170 0.50 8.46 -15.50
N ALA A 171 0.93 7.20 -15.51
CA ALA A 171 2.32 6.85 -15.78
C ALA A 171 2.49 5.95 -17.01
N TYR A 172 1.41 5.33 -17.48
CA TYR A 172 1.48 4.31 -18.50
C TYR A 172 0.34 4.41 -19.50
N SER A 173 0.62 4.03 -20.74
CA SER A 173 -0.38 3.68 -21.74
C SER A 173 -0.24 2.23 -22.17
N CYS A 174 -1.25 1.72 -22.88
CA CYS A 174 -1.15 0.42 -23.55
C CYS A 174 -0.72 0.60 -25.00
N LYS A 175 0.47 0.07 -25.35
CA LYS A 175 0.91 -0.09 -26.73
C LYS A 175 0.31 -1.35 -27.33
N LEU A 176 -0.23 -1.26 -28.54
CA LEU A 176 -0.60 -2.38 -29.40
C LEU A 176 0.29 -2.38 -30.64
N SER A 177 0.90 -3.53 -30.97
CA SER A 177 1.74 -3.66 -32.15
C SER A 177 1.88 -5.11 -32.62
N THR A 178 2.69 -5.31 -33.68
CA THR A 178 3.24 -6.59 -34.18
C THR A 178 2.22 -7.53 -34.81
N ALA A 179 0.97 -7.50 -34.36
CA ALA A 179 -0.12 -8.33 -34.88
C ALA A 179 -1.45 -7.60 -34.76
N ALA A 180 -2.25 -7.67 -35.82
CA ALA A 180 -3.61 -7.18 -35.80
C ALA A 180 -4.46 -8.01 -34.81
N GLY A 181 -5.30 -7.34 -34.04
CA GLY A 181 -6.04 -7.93 -32.94
C GLY A 181 -6.79 -6.89 -32.13
N SER A 182 -7.04 -7.18 -30.86
CA SER A 182 -7.78 -6.29 -29.98
C SER A 182 -7.46 -6.49 -28.51
N ILE A 183 -7.77 -5.49 -27.71
CA ILE A 183 -7.95 -5.64 -26.26
C ILE A 183 -9.40 -5.34 -25.90
N MET A 184 -9.95 -6.03 -24.89
CA MET A 184 -11.35 -5.87 -24.52
C MET A 184 -11.61 -6.06 -23.04
N GLN A 185 -12.64 -5.37 -22.53
CA GLN A 185 -13.27 -5.66 -21.25
C GLN A 185 -14.68 -6.18 -21.51
N SER A 186 -15.01 -7.29 -20.83
CA SER A 186 -16.34 -7.89 -20.90
C SER A 186 -16.90 -8.22 -19.52
N VAL A 187 -18.13 -8.71 -19.48
CA VAL A 187 -18.79 -9.19 -18.24
C VAL A 187 -17.98 -10.25 -17.47
N SER A 188 -17.07 -10.98 -18.14
CA SER A 188 -16.19 -11.95 -17.46
C SER A 188 -15.08 -11.26 -16.64
N ASN A 189 -14.59 -10.11 -17.12
CA ASN A 189 -13.61 -9.29 -16.43
C ASN A 189 -14.27 -8.33 -15.41
N ASN A 190 -15.49 -7.88 -15.74
CA ASN A 190 -16.25 -6.93 -14.94
C ASN A 190 -17.76 -7.23 -14.99
N ASP A 191 -18.25 -7.97 -14.00
CA ASP A 191 -19.66 -8.37 -13.91
C ASP A 191 -20.63 -7.17 -13.83
N ASP A 192 -20.15 -5.99 -13.41
CA ASP A 192 -20.96 -4.77 -13.34
C ASP A 192 -21.44 -4.27 -14.70
N LEU A 193 -20.76 -4.65 -15.78
CA LEU A 193 -21.19 -4.30 -17.12
C LEU A 193 -22.61 -4.83 -17.42
N LYS A 194 -23.06 -5.91 -16.77
CA LYS A 194 -24.45 -6.43 -16.91
C LYS A 194 -25.52 -5.41 -16.55
N ARG A 195 -25.21 -4.41 -15.71
CA ARG A 195 -26.15 -3.35 -15.31
C ARG A 195 -26.37 -2.29 -16.40
N LEU A 196 -25.64 -2.40 -17.51
CA LEU A 196 -25.83 -1.56 -18.70
C LEU A 196 -26.90 -2.11 -19.65
N ALA A 197 -27.46 -3.30 -19.40
CA ALA A 197 -28.56 -3.86 -20.18
C ALA A 197 -29.73 -2.87 -20.30
N GLY A 198 -30.23 -2.70 -21.53
CA GLY A 198 -31.31 -1.76 -21.89
C GLY A 198 -30.90 -0.29 -21.95
N LYS A 199 -29.63 0.06 -21.70
CA LYS A 199 -29.16 1.46 -21.63
C LYS A 199 -28.39 1.89 -22.87
N SER A 200 -28.38 3.20 -23.11
CA SER A 200 -27.49 3.81 -24.09
C SER A 200 -26.15 4.13 -23.42
N VAL A 201 -25.06 3.68 -24.05
CA VAL A 201 -23.71 3.77 -23.52
C VAL A 201 -22.81 4.43 -24.56
N THR A 202 -22.01 5.39 -24.11
CA THR A 202 -20.92 5.99 -24.88
C THR A 202 -19.61 5.34 -24.45
N PHE A 203 -18.89 4.73 -25.38
CA PHE A 203 -17.52 4.29 -25.16
C PHE A 203 -16.59 5.25 -25.88
N LYS A 204 -15.60 5.78 -25.16
CA LYS A 204 -14.60 6.68 -25.72
C LYS A 204 -13.20 6.38 -25.19
N LEU A 205 -12.17 6.73 -25.95
CA LEU A 205 -10.77 6.65 -25.52
C LEU A 205 -9.86 7.65 -26.23
N ARG A 206 -8.69 7.86 -25.65
CA ARG A 206 -7.58 8.58 -26.26
C ARG A 206 -6.76 7.57 -27.06
N GLY A 207 -6.57 7.85 -28.34
CA GLY A 207 -5.83 6.98 -29.25
C GLY A 207 -4.71 7.75 -29.92
N TRP A 208 -3.59 7.08 -30.15
CA TRP A 208 -2.49 7.53 -30.99
C TRP A 208 -2.18 6.42 -31.98
N CYS A 209 -1.89 6.75 -33.24
CA CYS A 209 -1.38 5.78 -34.20
C CYS A 209 -0.55 6.39 -35.31
N ASP A 210 0.41 5.61 -35.81
CA ASP A 210 1.34 5.96 -36.91
C ASP A 210 0.84 5.61 -38.32
N THR A 211 -0.32 4.96 -38.43
CA THR A 211 -0.84 4.43 -39.70
C THR A 211 -2.34 4.62 -39.77
N ALA A 212 -2.87 5.10 -40.89
CA ALA A 212 -4.31 5.23 -41.09
C ALA A 212 -5.03 3.88 -40.93
N ASP A 213 -6.28 3.90 -40.48
CA ASP A 213 -7.14 2.72 -40.32
C ASP A 213 -6.60 1.65 -39.35
N CYS A 214 -5.59 1.97 -38.55
CA CYS A 214 -4.96 1.02 -37.64
C CYS A 214 -5.74 0.83 -36.32
N LEU A 215 -6.54 1.80 -35.88
CA LEU A 215 -7.09 1.88 -34.52
C LEU A 215 -8.54 2.34 -34.57
N ARG A 216 -9.42 1.61 -33.89
CA ARG A 216 -10.82 2.00 -33.67
C ARG A 216 -11.38 1.31 -32.43
N ILE A 217 -12.56 1.73 -31.99
CA ILE A 217 -13.27 1.09 -30.88
C ILE A 217 -14.62 0.54 -31.29
N ALA A 218 -15.15 -0.38 -30.48
CA ALA A 218 -16.48 -0.92 -30.66
C ALA A 218 -17.17 -1.25 -29.33
N ILE A 219 -18.50 -1.27 -29.39
CA ILE A 219 -19.37 -1.88 -28.38
C ILE A 219 -20.01 -3.11 -29.03
N TYR A 220 -19.94 -4.26 -28.36
CA TYR A 220 -20.63 -5.49 -28.74
C TYR A 220 -21.57 -5.94 -27.62
N ASP A 221 -22.84 -6.11 -27.93
CA ASP A 221 -23.89 -6.50 -26.98
C ASP A 221 -24.30 -7.98 -27.09
N GLY A 222 -23.50 -8.77 -27.81
CA GLY A 222 -23.78 -10.18 -28.04
C GLY A 222 -24.64 -10.47 -29.26
N THR A 223 -25.10 -9.44 -29.96
CA THR A 223 -25.77 -9.55 -31.26
C THR A 223 -25.01 -8.74 -32.30
N ASP A 224 -24.85 -7.44 -32.06
CA ASP A 224 -24.33 -6.50 -33.06
C ASP A 224 -23.09 -5.77 -32.55
N TYR A 225 -22.18 -5.48 -33.48
CA TYR A 225 -21.05 -4.57 -33.24
C TYR A 225 -21.43 -3.18 -33.70
N THR A 226 -21.26 -2.19 -32.82
CA THR A 226 -21.28 -0.77 -33.19
C THR A 226 -19.85 -0.25 -33.11
N TYR A 227 -19.34 0.36 -34.18
CA TYR A 227 -17.95 0.82 -34.29
C TYR A 227 -17.87 2.35 -34.25
N SER A 228 -16.73 2.86 -33.78
CA SER A 228 -16.30 4.21 -34.10
C SER A 228 -15.74 4.26 -35.53
N ASP A 229 -15.49 5.48 -36.01
CA ASP A 229 -14.56 5.69 -37.12
C ASP A 229 -13.13 5.26 -36.73
N TYR A 230 -12.29 5.06 -37.74
CA TYR A 230 -10.87 4.77 -37.54
C TYR A 230 -10.08 6.04 -37.19
N HIS A 231 -8.94 5.83 -36.54
CA HIS A 231 -7.92 6.86 -36.35
C HIS A 231 -7.24 7.21 -37.69
N ASP A 232 -6.97 8.50 -37.91
CA ASP A 232 -6.38 9.02 -39.15
C ASP A 232 -4.93 8.58 -39.36
N GLY A 233 -4.23 8.25 -38.28
CA GLY A 233 -2.90 7.63 -38.33
C GLY A 233 -1.79 8.63 -38.60
N ASP A 234 -1.93 9.81 -38.01
CA ASP A 234 -1.15 11.02 -38.23
C ASP A 234 -0.09 11.25 -37.14
N ASP A 235 0.31 10.19 -36.42
CA ASP A 235 1.32 10.23 -35.36
C ASP A 235 1.00 11.21 -34.21
N VAL A 236 -0.27 11.50 -33.98
CA VAL A 236 -0.73 12.31 -32.84
C VAL A 236 -1.82 11.60 -32.03
N TRP A 237 -2.00 12.06 -30.79
CA TRP A 237 -3.15 11.66 -30.00
C TRP A 237 -4.39 12.36 -30.57
N THR A 238 -5.53 11.68 -30.56
CA THR A 238 -6.83 12.31 -30.82
C THR A 238 -7.00 13.59 -30.00
N ALA A 239 -7.79 14.59 -30.40
CA ALA A 239 -7.96 15.79 -29.58
C ALA A 239 -8.89 15.52 -28.37
N ARG A 240 -8.71 16.19 -27.21
CA ARG A 240 -9.51 15.90 -25.99
C ARG A 240 -11.03 16.06 -26.20
N ASN A 241 -11.42 16.98 -27.08
CA ASN A 241 -12.78 17.24 -27.49
C ASN A 241 -13.26 16.33 -28.64
N GLU A 242 -12.37 15.56 -29.26
CA GLU A 242 -12.64 14.66 -30.38
C GLU A 242 -11.91 13.31 -30.13
N PRO A 243 -12.23 12.59 -29.03
CA PRO A 243 -11.68 11.27 -28.79
C PRO A 243 -12.22 10.26 -29.83
N LEU A 244 -11.62 9.06 -29.89
CA LEU A 244 -12.32 7.95 -30.52
C LEU A 244 -13.58 7.69 -29.69
N GLU A 245 -14.75 7.72 -30.32
CA GLU A 245 -16.04 7.61 -29.65
C GLU A 245 -17.01 6.73 -30.43
N VAL A 246 -17.80 5.95 -29.70
CA VAL A 246 -18.94 5.21 -30.24
C VAL A 246 -20.08 5.20 -29.22
N VAL A 247 -21.31 5.35 -29.71
CA VAL A 247 -22.53 5.29 -28.89
C VAL A 247 -23.39 4.13 -29.37
N ALA A 248 -23.80 3.27 -28.44
CA ALA A 248 -24.68 2.15 -28.73
C ALA A 248 -25.76 1.98 -27.66
N LYS A 249 -26.92 1.46 -28.06
CA LYS A 249 -27.92 0.95 -27.10
C LYS A 249 -27.62 -0.52 -26.86
N ILE A 250 -27.35 -0.89 -25.61
CA ILE A 250 -27.24 -2.29 -25.20
C ILE A 250 -28.65 -2.89 -25.18
N GLY A 251 -28.83 -4.06 -25.78
CA GLY A 251 -30.09 -4.80 -25.71
C GLY A 251 -30.59 -5.01 -24.27
N ASP A 252 -31.89 -5.25 -24.10
CA ASP A 252 -32.49 -5.46 -22.77
C ASP A 252 -32.05 -6.80 -22.14
N ASN A 253 -31.67 -7.77 -22.97
CA ASN A 253 -31.18 -9.09 -22.57
C ASN A 253 -29.93 -9.47 -23.38
N PRO A 254 -28.81 -8.74 -23.20
CA PRO A 254 -27.61 -8.96 -23.98
C PRO A 254 -26.97 -10.30 -23.56
N SER A 255 -26.50 -11.08 -24.54
CA SER A 255 -25.82 -12.36 -24.23
C SER A 255 -24.41 -12.12 -23.69
N VAL A 256 -23.78 -11.02 -24.11
CA VAL A 256 -22.51 -10.48 -23.60
C VAL A 256 -22.53 -8.95 -23.69
N ILE A 257 -21.65 -8.28 -22.96
CA ILE A 257 -21.37 -6.86 -23.16
C ILE A 257 -19.86 -6.73 -23.22
N GLN A 258 -19.34 -6.16 -24.31
CA GLN A 258 -17.90 -5.98 -24.54
C GLN A 258 -17.60 -4.57 -25.04
N PHE A 259 -16.55 -3.98 -24.47
CA PHE A 259 -15.92 -2.76 -24.95
C PHE A 259 -14.57 -3.15 -25.54
N ILE A 260 -14.40 -2.92 -26.84
CA ILE A 260 -13.31 -3.50 -27.63
C ILE A 260 -12.51 -2.39 -28.28
N ILE A 261 -11.19 -2.51 -28.21
CA ILE A 261 -10.22 -1.63 -28.85
C ILE A 261 -9.49 -2.47 -29.90
N TYR A 262 -9.65 -2.13 -31.17
CA TYR A 262 -9.07 -2.86 -32.29
C TYR A 262 -7.77 -2.21 -32.74
N HIS A 263 -6.73 -3.03 -32.90
CA HIS A 263 -5.54 -2.69 -33.67
C HIS A 263 -5.59 -3.50 -34.98
N ALA A 264 -5.94 -2.86 -36.09
CA ALA A 264 -6.30 -3.53 -37.34
C ALA A 264 -5.11 -3.78 -38.29
N VAL A 265 -3.98 -3.09 -38.11
CA VAL A 265 -2.84 -3.13 -39.05
C VAL A 265 -1.59 -3.66 -38.34
N ALA A 266 -1.20 -4.91 -38.60
CA ALA A 266 -0.15 -5.61 -37.85
C ALA A 266 1.24 -4.91 -37.84
N ALA A 267 1.57 -4.18 -38.91
CA ALA A 267 2.84 -3.47 -39.04
C ALA A 267 2.84 -2.08 -38.36
N ALA A 268 1.66 -1.58 -37.96
CA ALA A 268 1.50 -0.28 -37.32
C ALA A 268 1.79 -0.36 -35.82
N THR A 269 1.86 0.81 -35.19
CA THR A 269 1.86 0.95 -33.74
C THR A 269 0.71 1.83 -33.29
N SER A 270 -0.03 1.39 -32.28
CA SER A 270 -1.04 2.20 -31.62
C SER A 270 -0.75 2.34 -30.13
N TYR A 271 -1.05 3.50 -29.54
CA TYR A 271 -1.11 3.67 -28.08
C TYR A 271 -2.53 4.08 -27.71
N VAL A 272 -3.04 3.52 -26.61
CA VAL A 272 -4.37 3.85 -26.09
C VAL A 272 -4.32 4.15 -24.60
N ASP A 273 -5.16 5.10 -24.21
CA ASP A 273 -5.23 5.59 -22.84
C ASP A 273 -6.62 6.19 -22.54
N ASP A 274 -6.92 6.38 -21.25
CA ASP A 274 -8.09 7.08 -20.71
C ASP A 274 -9.42 6.61 -21.34
N GLY A 275 -9.58 5.29 -21.43
CA GLY A 275 -10.80 4.62 -21.88
C GLY A 275 -11.94 4.76 -20.89
N ARG A 276 -13.12 5.16 -21.39
CA ARG A 276 -14.29 5.43 -20.56
C ARG A 276 -15.56 4.88 -21.19
N ALA A 277 -16.28 4.02 -20.46
CA ALA A 277 -17.64 3.63 -20.82
C ALA A 277 -18.62 4.37 -19.91
N MET A 278 -19.48 5.19 -20.50
CA MET A 278 -20.31 6.16 -19.81
C MET A 278 -21.78 5.90 -20.10
N CYS A 279 -22.62 5.98 -19.07
CA CYS A 279 -24.07 5.87 -19.21
C CYS A 279 -24.73 7.08 -18.55
N ALA A 280 -25.40 7.92 -19.34
CA ALA A 280 -26.08 9.10 -18.81
C ALA A 280 -27.10 8.72 -17.72
N GLY A 281 -27.11 9.48 -16.63
CA GLY A 281 -28.06 9.28 -15.52
C GLY A 281 -27.85 7.99 -14.71
N THR A 282 -26.75 7.23 -14.90
CA THR A 282 -26.41 6.12 -14.01
C THR A 282 -24.91 6.06 -13.74
N ASN A 283 -24.54 6.21 -12.47
CA ASN A 283 -23.16 5.99 -12.03
C ASN A 283 -22.92 4.50 -11.68
N PRO A 284 -21.75 3.94 -12.02
CA PRO A 284 -21.36 2.61 -11.60
C PRO A 284 -21.05 2.59 -10.09
N ARG A 285 -21.02 1.38 -9.52
CA ARG A 285 -20.34 1.18 -8.24
C ARG A 285 -18.84 1.20 -8.47
N ILE A 286 -18.11 1.90 -7.62
CA ILE A 286 -16.66 2.07 -7.74
C ILE A 286 -16.00 1.18 -6.70
N TYR A 287 -15.19 0.21 -7.13
CA TYR A 287 -14.45 -0.65 -6.21
C TYR A 287 -13.23 0.09 -5.65
N ILE A 288 -13.20 0.27 -4.34
CA ILE A 288 -12.14 0.97 -3.59
C ILE A 288 -11.45 0.06 -2.57
N GLY A 289 -11.82 -1.23 -2.50
CA GLY A 289 -11.27 -2.18 -1.55
C GLY A 289 -9.77 -2.48 -1.76
N ASN A 290 -9.25 -2.23 -2.96
CA ASN A 290 -7.83 -2.36 -3.28
C ASN A 290 -6.97 -1.19 -2.78
N LEU A 291 -7.57 -0.07 -2.37
CA LEU A 291 -6.83 1.16 -2.01
C LEU A 291 -6.15 1.08 -0.63
N GLY A 292 -6.37 0.01 0.13
CA GLY A 292 -5.81 -0.14 1.48
C GLY A 292 -6.38 0.87 2.49
N LEU A 293 -7.61 1.35 2.25
CA LEU A 293 -8.33 2.23 3.15
C LEU A 293 -8.77 1.47 4.40
N ALA A 294 -8.62 2.09 5.57
CA ALA A 294 -9.17 1.58 6.81
C ALA A 294 -10.70 1.50 6.66
N GLN A 295 -11.25 0.31 6.94
CA GLN A 295 -12.69 0.04 6.83
C GLN A 295 -13.27 0.31 5.42
N ASN A 296 -12.44 0.28 4.38
CA ASN A 296 -12.84 0.60 3.00
C ASN A 296 -13.57 1.95 2.87
N THR A 297 -13.25 2.90 3.75
CA THR A 297 -13.94 4.18 3.81
C THR A 297 -12.95 5.33 3.60
N PRO A 298 -13.08 6.10 2.50
CA PRO A 298 -12.31 7.32 2.31
C PRO A 298 -12.61 8.34 3.40
N THR A 299 -11.63 9.16 3.76
CA THR A 299 -11.88 10.36 4.57
C THR A 299 -12.58 11.43 3.73
N GLN A 300 -12.20 11.56 2.46
CA GLN A 300 -12.79 12.49 1.51
C GLN A 300 -12.75 11.92 0.10
N VAL A 301 -13.75 12.28 -0.70
CA VAL A 301 -13.78 12.05 -2.14
C VAL A 301 -14.04 13.40 -2.77
N LEU A 302 -13.17 13.77 -3.71
CA LEU A 302 -13.26 15.02 -4.44
C LEU A 302 -13.45 14.70 -5.93
N VAL A 303 -14.05 15.63 -6.65
CA VAL A 303 -14.22 15.57 -8.10
C VAL A 303 -13.46 16.73 -8.74
N GLU A 304 -12.88 16.46 -9.91
CA GLU A 304 -12.20 17.45 -10.72
C GLU A 304 -13.17 18.55 -11.16
N PRO A 305 -12.75 19.83 -11.16
CA PRO A 305 -13.55 20.90 -11.74
C PRO A 305 -13.67 20.74 -13.27
N VAL A 306 -14.75 21.27 -13.83
CA VAL A 306 -15.01 21.19 -15.28
C VAL A 306 -13.98 22.01 -16.09
N SER A 307 -13.36 23.03 -15.49
CA SER A 307 -12.35 23.88 -16.14
C SER A 307 -10.98 23.75 -15.48
N TYR A 308 -10.09 22.94 -16.08
CA TYR A 308 -8.72 22.77 -15.62
C TYR A 308 -7.87 24.05 -15.78
N ALA A 309 -8.24 24.92 -16.74
CA ALA A 309 -7.48 26.11 -17.10
C ALA A 309 -7.59 27.26 -16.08
N LEU A 310 -8.54 27.22 -15.13
CA LEU A 310 -8.87 28.33 -14.24
C LEU A 310 -8.42 28.15 -12.79
N THR A 311 -7.49 27.23 -12.49
CA THR A 311 -7.02 26.97 -11.11
C THR A 311 -8.15 26.64 -10.11
N GLU A 312 -9.29 26.15 -10.62
CA GLU A 312 -10.44 25.82 -9.77
C GLU A 312 -10.08 24.69 -8.78
N PRO A 313 -10.49 24.81 -7.50
CA PRO A 313 -10.21 23.77 -6.52
C PRO A 313 -11.05 22.54 -6.78
N TRP A 314 -10.51 21.38 -6.43
CA TRP A 314 -11.24 20.12 -6.42
C TRP A 314 -12.46 20.23 -5.49
N LEU A 315 -13.62 19.81 -5.99
CA LEU A 315 -14.88 19.95 -5.27
C LEU A 315 -15.16 18.71 -4.43
N ARG A 316 -15.55 18.88 -3.17
CA ARG A 316 -15.90 17.75 -2.31
C ARG A 316 -17.24 17.16 -2.74
N VAL A 317 -17.27 15.85 -2.94
CA VAL A 317 -18.51 15.10 -3.17
C VAL A 317 -19.14 14.75 -1.82
N THR A 318 -20.42 15.08 -1.67
CA THR A 318 -21.23 14.77 -0.49
C THR A 318 -22.35 13.80 -0.83
N GLY A 319 -22.83 12.99 0.11
CA GLY A 319 -23.94 12.05 -0.14
C GLY A 319 -23.51 10.71 -0.75
N ILE A 320 -22.22 10.39 -0.69
CA ILE A 320 -21.69 9.08 -1.11
C ILE A 320 -22.17 7.99 -0.14
N VAL A 321 -22.60 6.86 -0.69
CA VAL A 321 -22.89 5.64 0.07
C VAL A 321 -21.70 4.68 -0.03
N TYR A 322 -21.29 4.08 1.09
CA TYR A 322 -20.20 3.12 1.15
C TYR A 322 -20.72 1.73 1.53
N ASP A 323 -20.38 0.74 0.73
CA ASP A 323 -20.48 -0.67 1.09
C ASP A 323 -19.11 -1.12 1.60
N THR A 324 -18.93 -1.01 2.91
CA THR A 324 -17.65 -1.31 3.57
C THR A 324 -17.28 -2.79 3.50
N SER A 325 -18.27 -3.68 3.42
CA SER A 325 -18.08 -5.13 3.35
C SER A 325 -17.65 -5.57 1.95
N GLY A 326 -18.29 -5.02 0.92
CA GLY A 326 -17.93 -5.27 -0.48
C GLY A 326 -16.75 -4.43 -0.97
N GLY A 327 -16.36 -3.37 -0.25
CA GLY A 327 -15.31 -2.44 -0.67
C GLY A 327 -15.75 -1.54 -1.82
N PHE A 328 -17.04 -1.19 -1.89
CA PHE A 328 -17.60 -0.37 -2.96
C PHE A 328 -18.05 1.00 -2.47
N MET A 329 -18.00 1.95 -3.38
CA MET A 329 -18.48 3.32 -3.24
C MET A 329 -19.55 3.61 -4.30
N TYR A 330 -20.60 4.33 -3.92
CA TYR A 330 -21.68 4.76 -4.81
C TYR A 330 -21.76 6.28 -4.81
N LEU A 331 -21.44 6.88 -5.96
CA LEU A 331 -21.57 8.32 -6.15
C LEU A 331 -23.04 8.71 -6.27
N PRO A 332 -23.45 9.86 -5.72
CA PRO A 332 -24.81 10.35 -5.89
C PRO A 332 -25.04 10.79 -7.34
N GLU A 333 -26.31 10.78 -7.77
CA GLU A 333 -26.71 11.01 -9.17
C GLU A 333 -26.37 12.42 -9.68
N ASN A 334 -26.16 13.39 -8.78
CA ASN A 334 -25.80 14.76 -9.12
C ASN A 334 -24.31 14.95 -9.44
N VAL A 335 -23.47 13.93 -9.24
CA VAL A 335 -22.07 13.97 -9.70
C VAL A 335 -22.07 13.71 -11.20
N SER A 336 -21.60 14.71 -11.96
CA SER A 336 -21.47 14.57 -13.41
C SER A 336 -20.65 13.34 -13.75
N SER A 337 -21.15 12.55 -14.68
CA SER A 337 -20.42 11.44 -15.28
C SER A 337 -19.29 12.04 -16.13
N ASP A 338 -18.07 11.49 -16.06
CA ASP A 338 -16.88 11.84 -16.84
C ASP A 338 -15.86 12.80 -16.19
N LEU A 339 -15.88 12.93 -14.86
CA LEU A 339 -14.94 13.77 -14.11
C LEU A 339 -13.98 12.91 -13.27
N ARG A 340 -12.70 13.28 -13.18
CA ARG A 340 -11.76 12.54 -12.34
C ARG A 340 -12.12 12.66 -10.87
N LEU A 341 -11.85 11.59 -10.13
CA LEU A 341 -12.05 11.53 -8.70
C LEU A 341 -10.70 11.55 -7.99
N ARG A 342 -10.62 12.27 -6.88
CA ARG A 342 -9.52 12.17 -5.93
C ARG A 342 -10.05 11.56 -4.65
N ILE A 343 -9.59 10.36 -4.34
CA ILE A 343 -9.93 9.63 -3.13
C ILE A 343 -8.81 9.86 -2.12
N LEU A 344 -9.16 10.45 -0.97
CA LEU A 344 -8.24 10.69 0.13
C LEU A 344 -8.68 9.86 1.33
N GLY A 345 -7.76 9.18 1.98
CA GLY A 345 -8.09 8.41 3.17
C GLY A 345 -6.91 8.01 4.02
N ARG A 346 -7.22 7.12 4.95
CA ARG A 346 -6.29 6.61 5.96
C ARG A 346 -6.29 5.10 5.84
N GLY A 347 -5.12 4.50 5.74
CA GLY A 347 -4.90 3.06 5.82
C GLY A 347 -4.26 2.66 7.14
N TYR A 348 -4.31 1.38 7.46
CA TYR A 348 -3.51 0.84 8.55
C TYR A 348 -2.02 0.93 8.21
N LEU A 349 -1.20 1.20 9.24
CA LEU A 349 0.23 1.04 9.10
C LEU A 349 0.59 -0.45 9.18
N ASP A 350 1.66 -0.82 8.48
CA ASP A 350 2.24 -2.14 8.52
C ASP A 350 3.75 -2.02 8.26
N PHE A 351 4.52 -3.02 8.70
CA PHE A 351 5.91 -3.15 8.33
C PHE A 351 6.01 -3.91 7.01
N LEU A 352 6.60 -3.28 6.00
CA LEU A 352 6.65 -3.79 4.65
C LEU A 352 8.09 -4.10 4.22
N ALA A 353 8.28 -5.24 3.56
CA ALA A 353 9.47 -5.56 2.79
C ALA A 353 9.03 -5.82 1.34
N SER A 354 9.58 -5.06 0.38
CA SER A 354 9.18 -5.11 -1.03
C SER A 354 7.67 -4.97 -1.25
N GLY A 355 7.01 -4.12 -0.44
CA GLY A 355 5.57 -3.83 -0.54
C GLY A 355 4.65 -4.83 0.15
N VAL A 356 5.18 -5.91 0.75
CA VAL A 356 4.39 -6.96 1.42
C VAL A 356 4.62 -6.93 2.93
N SER A 357 3.58 -7.19 3.72
CA SER A 357 3.67 -7.34 5.18
C SER A 357 4.80 -8.29 5.57
N SER A 358 5.69 -7.84 6.44
CA SER A 358 6.91 -8.56 6.77
C SER A 358 7.29 -8.37 8.23
N THR A 359 7.93 -9.41 8.78
CA THR A 359 8.49 -9.43 10.13
C THR A 359 10.02 -9.33 10.12
N ALA A 360 10.63 -9.11 8.95
CA ALA A 360 12.06 -8.95 8.82
C ALA A 360 12.52 -7.65 9.51
N TRP A 361 13.72 -7.65 10.09
CA TRP A 361 14.30 -6.47 10.74
C TRP A 361 14.53 -5.29 9.77
N THR A 362 14.71 -5.60 8.49
CA THR A 362 14.84 -4.63 7.39
C THR A 362 13.49 -4.11 6.90
N ALA A 363 12.36 -4.67 7.34
CA ALA A 363 11.04 -4.17 6.96
C ALA A 363 10.86 -2.73 7.47
N THR A 364 10.15 -1.92 6.69
CA THR A 364 9.97 -0.49 6.96
C THR A 364 8.52 -0.14 7.19
N ILE A 365 8.29 0.87 8.03
CA ILE A 365 6.97 1.46 8.28
C ILE A 365 6.98 2.92 7.81
N ALA A 366 5.87 3.39 7.25
CA ALA A 366 5.75 4.73 6.66
C ALA A 366 5.51 5.83 7.69
N ILE A 367 6.25 5.80 8.80
CA ILE A 367 6.31 6.83 9.84
C ILE A 367 7.77 7.02 10.28
N ASP A 368 8.03 8.09 11.01
CA ASP A 368 9.30 8.36 11.69
C ASP A 368 9.02 9.29 12.88
N ASN A 369 10.05 9.84 13.52
CA ASN A 369 9.90 10.82 14.59
C ASN A 369 9.15 12.09 14.11
N PRO A 370 8.20 12.61 14.89
CA PRO A 370 7.81 12.19 16.25
C PRO A 370 6.70 11.12 16.31
N GLN A 371 6.13 10.67 15.19
CA GLN A 371 5.05 9.65 15.19
C GLN A 371 5.52 8.28 15.70
N LEU A 372 6.81 7.97 15.54
CA LEU A 372 7.42 6.75 16.07
C LEU A 372 7.18 6.59 17.59
N ASP A 373 7.15 7.68 18.35
CA ASP A 373 6.87 7.64 19.79
C ASP A 373 5.48 7.07 20.12
N ILE A 374 4.47 7.34 19.29
CA ILE A 374 3.13 6.80 19.47
C ILE A 374 3.16 5.28 19.27
N LEU A 375 3.85 4.82 18.22
CA LEU A 375 4.03 3.40 17.94
C LEU A 375 4.74 2.68 19.10
N VAL A 376 5.85 3.27 19.58
CA VAL A 376 6.65 2.70 20.67
C VAL A 376 5.85 2.61 21.96
N ALA A 377 5.07 3.64 22.32
CA ALA A 377 4.21 3.59 23.51
C ALA A 377 3.15 2.48 23.40
N GLN A 378 2.51 2.32 22.23
CA GLN A 378 1.54 1.25 22.00
C GLN A 378 2.21 -0.13 22.06
N ALA A 379 3.42 -0.28 21.52
CA ALA A 379 4.18 -1.54 21.59
C ALA A 379 4.56 -1.89 23.03
N ALA A 380 5.00 -0.91 23.83
CA ALA A 380 5.28 -1.13 25.24
C ALA A 380 4.01 -1.58 26.01
N MET A 381 2.86 -0.97 25.76
CA MET A 381 1.59 -1.43 26.33
C MET A 381 1.28 -2.89 25.97
N ASN A 382 1.51 -3.29 24.71
CA ASN A 382 1.30 -4.66 24.26
C ASN A 382 2.21 -5.65 24.99
N LEU A 383 3.50 -5.34 25.14
CA LEU A 383 4.46 -6.16 25.88
C LEU A 383 4.00 -6.41 27.32
N TYR A 384 3.68 -5.34 28.07
CA TYR A 384 3.25 -5.49 29.46
C TYR A 384 1.88 -6.16 29.59
N THR A 385 1.01 -6.03 28.58
CA THR A 385 -0.29 -6.72 28.56
C THR A 385 -0.08 -8.23 28.42
N GLU A 386 0.78 -8.68 27.51
CA GLU A 386 1.13 -10.11 27.37
C GLU A 386 1.66 -10.69 28.69
N MET A 387 2.51 -9.95 29.40
CA MET A 387 3.06 -10.38 30.69
C MET A 387 2.07 -10.30 31.86
N SER A 388 0.97 -9.57 31.74
CA SER A 388 -0.05 -9.47 32.79
C SER A 388 -1.05 -10.63 32.79
N MET A 389 -0.96 -11.52 31.80
CA MET A 389 -1.83 -12.69 31.67
C MET A 389 -1.66 -13.67 32.86
N PRO A 390 -2.63 -14.57 33.12
CA PRO A 390 -2.72 -15.36 34.37
C PRO A 390 -1.58 -16.38 34.60
N ASN A 391 -0.55 -16.39 33.76
CA ASN A 391 0.55 -17.34 33.79
C ASN A 391 1.65 -16.96 34.80
N PHE A 392 1.57 -15.77 35.41
CA PHE A 392 2.57 -15.24 36.33
C PHE A 392 2.06 -15.13 37.77
N THR A 393 2.99 -15.15 38.74
CA THR A 393 2.68 -15.00 40.16
C THR A 393 2.04 -13.64 40.46
N GLN A 394 1.15 -13.59 41.46
CA GLN A 394 0.30 -12.43 41.76
C GLN A 394 1.07 -11.10 41.92
N GLY A 395 2.19 -11.09 42.65
CA GLY A 395 2.99 -9.88 42.85
C GLY A 395 3.73 -9.39 41.60
N THR A 396 4.04 -10.28 40.66
CA THR A 396 4.65 -9.93 39.37
C THR A 396 3.61 -9.29 38.46
N ARG A 397 2.39 -9.83 38.45
CA ARG A 397 1.25 -9.28 37.69
C ARG A 397 0.93 -7.84 38.08
N GLU A 398 0.92 -7.53 39.38
CA GLU A 398 0.63 -6.17 39.87
C GLU A 398 1.64 -5.13 39.35
N LYS A 399 2.93 -5.47 39.29
CA LYS A 399 3.96 -4.61 38.72
C LYS A 399 3.75 -4.37 37.22
N TYR A 400 3.40 -5.41 36.46
CA TYR A 400 3.09 -5.27 35.04
C TYR A 400 1.84 -4.41 34.81
N MET A 401 0.80 -4.56 35.63
CA MET A 401 -0.39 -3.70 35.55
C MET A 401 -0.06 -2.22 35.82
N GLN A 402 0.83 -1.92 36.76
CA GLN A 402 1.31 -0.55 36.99
C GLN A 402 2.04 0.00 35.75
N MET A 403 2.88 -0.82 35.11
CA MET A 403 3.58 -0.41 33.88
C MET A 403 2.62 -0.19 32.70
N ILE A 404 1.54 -0.99 32.57
CA ILE A 404 0.48 -0.73 31.59
C ILE A 404 -0.10 0.67 31.81
N GLY A 405 -0.43 1.04 33.06
CA GLY A 405 -0.95 2.36 33.39
C GLY A 405 0.00 3.51 33.02
N PHE A 406 1.30 3.36 33.31
CA PHE A 406 2.32 4.33 32.91
C PHE A 406 2.38 4.49 31.39
N TRP A 407 2.43 3.39 30.65
CA TRP A 407 2.54 3.42 29.19
C TRP A 407 1.25 3.91 28.51
N GLN A 408 0.08 3.63 29.09
CA GLN A 408 -1.19 4.20 28.66
C GLN A 408 -1.20 5.72 28.79
N GLN A 409 -0.71 6.26 29.91
CA GLN A 409 -0.57 7.72 30.07
C GLN A 409 0.40 8.30 29.03
N LYS A 410 1.55 7.65 28.80
CA LYS A 410 2.52 8.07 27.77
C LYS A 410 1.93 8.03 26.37
N TYR A 411 1.17 7.00 26.04
CA TYR A 411 0.48 6.87 24.76
C TYR A 411 -0.50 8.03 24.54
N VAL A 412 -1.34 8.37 25.53
CA VAL A 412 -2.27 9.50 25.46
C VAL A 412 -1.53 10.83 25.31
N GLU A 413 -0.49 11.08 26.11
CA GLU A 413 0.35 12.28 26.03
C GLU A 413 0.94 12.47 24.63
N ARG A 414 1.44 11.38 24.02
CA ARG A 414 2.05 11.39 22.68
C ARG A 414 1.01 11.55 21.58
N CYS A 415 -0.14 10.90 21.69
CA CYS A 415 -1.24 11.10 20.74
C CYS A 415 -1.70 12.56 20.74
N ASN A 416 -1.79 13.21 21.90
CA ASN A 416 -2.17 14.62 21.98
C ASN A 416 -1.14 15.55 21.32
N LYS A 417 0.14 15.18 21.32
CA LYS A 417 1.24 16.00 20.77
C LYS A 417 1.56 15.72 19.30
N PHE A 418 1.54 14.46 18.89
CA PHE A 418 2.20 14.00 17.68
C PHE A 418 1.29 13.23 16.72
N ARG A 419 -0.01 13.10 17.03
CA ARG A 419 -0.96 12.44 16.12
C ARG A 419 -0.94 13.07 14.74
N MET A 420 -1.16 12.23 13.74
CA MET A 420 -1.30 12.69 12.36
C MET A 420 -2.65 13.38 12.20
N ASN A 421 -2.63 14.54 11.55
CA ASN A 421 -3.86 15.22 11.16
C ASN A 421 -4.49 14.49 9.98
N ALA A 422 -5.81 14.39 10.00
CA ALA A 422 -6.57 13.90 8.86
C ALA A 422 -6.12 14.63 7.58
N PRO A 423 -6.05 13.93 6.42
CA PRO A 423 -5.88 14.60 5.15
C PRO A 423 -6.99 15.66 5.01
N SER A 424 -6.62 16.94 5.08
CA SER A 424 -7.56 18.07 4.95
C SER A 424 -7.33 18.76 3.62
N THR A 425 -8.41 19.20 2.98
CA THR A 425 -8.32 20.20 1.93
C THR A 425 -8.05 21.57 2.55
N THR A 426 -7.18 22.36 1.94
CA THR A 426 -7.25 23.81 2.05
C THR A 426 -8.55 24.21 1.35
N VAL A 427 -9.58 24.55 2.12
CA VAL A 427 -10.75 25.25 1.57
C VAL A 427 -10.28 26.67 1.30
N ASN A 428 -9.91 26.97 0.06
CA ASN A 428 -9.80 28.35 -0.37
C ASN A 428 -11.22 28.91 -0.43
N TRP A 429 -11.61 29.63 0.62
CA TRP A 429 -12.69 30.59 0.52
C TRP A 429 -12.19 31.69 -0.41
N GLY A 430 -12.46 31.55 -1.71
CA GLY A 430 -12.28 32.64 -2.66
C GLY A 430 -13.13 33.81 -2.19
N PHE A 431 -12.47 34.90 -1.79
CA PHE A 431 -13.06 36.22 -1.70
C PHE A 431 -13.05 36.87 -3.09
#